data_AF-A0A2D4Q1I9-F1
#
_entry.id   AF-A0A2D4Q1I9-F1
#
_cell.length_a   1.000
_cell.length_b   1.000
_cell.length_c   1.000
_cell.angle_alpha   90.00
_cell.angle_beta   90.00
_cell.angle_gamma   90.00
#
_symmetry.space_group_name_H-M   'P 1'
#
loop_
_entity.id
_entity.type
_entity.pdbx_description
1 polymer ?
#
loop_
_entity_poly.entity_id
_entity_poly.type
_entity_poly.pdbx_seq_one_letter_code
_entity_poly.pdbx_strand_id
1 'polypeptide(L)'
;VLDHAMIGPEGADNCHKFVDILGLRTIFPLFMKSPKKIKKVGASEKEHEEHVCSILASLLRNLRSQQRTRLLNKFTENDSEKVDRLMELYFKYLDAMQVADKKIEGEKHDMVRRGEIIDDDTEEEFYLRRLDAGLFVLQLICYIMAEISNAGIPQIRQRVHQILNMRGSSIKIVRHIIKEYAENIGDGKNPEFQESEQKRIVELLENF
;
A
#
# COMPACT_ATOMS: atom_id res chain seq x y z
N VAL A 1 2.90 17.25 1.79
CA VAL A 1 1.80 18.13 2.28
C VAL A 1 0.44 17.49 2.13
N LEU A 2 -0.03 17.19 0.91
CA LEU A 2 -1.34 16.55 0.71
C LEU A 2 -1.48 15.21 1.45
N ASP A 3 -0.44 14.38 1.40
CA ASP A 3 -0.35 13.12 2.13
C ASP A 3 -0.62 13.30 3.64
N HIS A 4 0.20 14.11 4.32
CA HIS A 4 0.00 14.44 5.74
C HIS A 4 -1.34 15.10 6.06
N ALA A 5 -1.96 15.83 5.13
CA ALA A 5 -3.25 16.47 5.38
C ALA A 5 -4.43 15.50 5.34
N MET A 6 -4.28 14.35 4.68
CA MET A 6 -5.35 13.37 4.46
C MET A 6 -5.19 12.09 5.29
N ILE A 7 -4.02 11.88 5.89
CA ILE A 7 -3.73 10.70 6.70
C ILE A 7 -4.61 10.63 7.96
N GLY A 8 -4.99 9.41 8.35
CA GLY A 8 -5.76 9.15 9.57
C GLY A 8 -7.21 9.62 9.53
N PRO A 9 -8.02 9.32 10.57
CA PRO A 9 -9.40 9.80 10.68
C PRO A 9 -9.54 11.32 10.67
N GLU A 10 -8.56 12.03 11.22
CA GLU A 10 -8.50 13.50 11.26
C GLU A 10 -8.44 14.12 9.86
N GLY A 11 -7.94 13.39 8.86
CA GLY A 11 -7.88 13.83 7.47
C GLY A 11 -9.19 13.67 6.68
N ALA A 12 -10.28 13.20 7.30
CA ALA A 12 -11.50 12.83 6.57
C ALA A 12 -12.14 14.00 5.81
N ASP A 13 -12.24 15.18 6.41
CA ASP A 13 -12.80 16.37 5.75
C ASP A 13 -11.92 16.82 4.58
N ASN A 14 -10.59 16.72 4.74
CA ASN A 14 -9.64 17.02 3.67
C ASN A 14 -9.79 16.04 2.50
N CYS A 15 -10.02 14.74 2.77
CA CYS A 15 -10.30 13.75 1.74
C CYS A 15 -11.56 14.10 0.93
N HIS A 16 -12.67 14.45 1.60
CA HIS A 16 -13.92 14.82 0.92
C HIS A 16 -13.73 16.10 0.10
N LYS A 17 -13.13 17.12 0.71
CA LYS A 17 -12.86 18.40 0.04
C LYS A 17 -11.96 18.22 -1.19
N PHE A 18 -10.94 17.37 -1.09
CA PHE A 18 -10.04 17.04 -2.19
C PHE A 18 -10.80 16.49 -3.41
N VAL A 19 -11.77 15.60 -3.20
CA VAL A 19 -12.60 15.05 -4.28
C VAL A 19 -13.55 16.11 -4.86
N ASP A 20 -14.09 16.99 -4.03
CA ASP A 20 -15.01 18.05 -4.45
C ASP A 20 -14.31 19.10 -5.33
N ILE A 21 -13.05 19.42 -5.04
CA ILE A 21 -12.23 20.35 -5.85
C ILE A 21 -11.53 19.65 -7.02
N LEU A 22 -12.06 18.53 -7.50
CA LEU A 22 -11.56 17.75 -8.64
C LEU A 22 -10.17 17.14 -8.45
N GLY A 23 -9.73 16.92 -7.22
CA GLY A 23 -8.42 16.32 -6.91
C GLY A 23 -8.19 14.95 -7.54
N LEU A 24 -9.26 14.17 -7.80
CA LEU A 24 -9.17 12.90 -8.54
C LEU A 24 -8.61 13.07 -9.96
N ARG A 25 -8.87 14.20 -10.64
CA ARG A 25 -8.29 14.49 -11.96
C ARG A 25 -6.79 14.76 -11.88
N THR A 26 -6.28 15.14 -10.71
CA THR A 26 -4.87 15.46 -10.49
C THR A 26 -4.08 14.25 -10.01
N ILE A 27 -4.60 13.47 -9.06
CA ILE A 27 -3.86 12.35 -8.45
C ILE A 27 -3.74 11.14 -9.37
N PHE A 28 -4.78 10.82 -10.16
CA PHE A 28 -4.74 9.62 -11.00
C PHE A 28 -3.73 9.68 -12.15
N PRO A 29 -3.52 10.82 -12.84
CA PRO A 29 -2.39 10.94 -13.77
C PRO A 29 -1.03 10.66 -13.11
N LEU A 30 -0.83 11.10 -11.87
CA LEU A 30 0.39 10.87 -11.10
C LEU A 30 0.54 9.42 -10.65
N PHE A 31 -0.57 8.71 -10.42
CA PHE A 31 -0.60 7.28 -10.14
C PHE A 31 -0.28 6.43 -11.38
N MET A 32 -0.86 6.81 -12.52
CA MET A 32 -0.61 6.14 -13.81
C MET A 32 0.82 6.33 -14.30
N LYS A 33 1.44 7.47 -14.00
CA LYS A 33 2.81 7.77 -14.45
C LYS A 33 3.58 8.62 -13.45
N SER A 34 4.62 8.02 -12.89
CA SER A 34 5.59 8.69 -12.04
C SER A 34 6.40 9.70 -12.86
N PRO A 35 6.50 10.98 -12.42
CA PRO A 35 7.34 11.97 -13.08
C PRO A 35 8.79 11.51 -13.13
N LYS A 36 9.41 11.55 -14.31
CA LYS A 36 10.84 11.25 -14.43
C LYS A 36 11.65 12.37 -13.80
N LYS A 37 12.69 12.05 -13.01
CA LYS A 37 13.65 13.06 -12.53
C LYS A 37 14.33 13.73 -13.73
N ILE A 38 14.02 15.00 -13.97
CA ILE A 38 14.70 15.83 -14.98
C ILE A 38 15.89 16.61 -14.35
N LYS A 39 15.98 16.70 -13.02
CA LYS A 39 17.06 17.40 -12.29
C LYS A 39 17.47 16.66 -11.00
N LYS A 40 18.65 17.01 -10.44
CA LYS A 40 19.19 16.54 -9.14
C LYS A 40 18.32 16.90 -7.92
N VAL A 41 17.31 17.76 -8.09
CA VAL A 41 16.40 18.22 -7.04
C VAL A 41 14.99 17.71 -7.37
N GLY A 42 14.43 16.89 -6.49
CA GLY A 42 13.09 16.31 -6.63
C GLY A 42 12.98 14.91 -6.00
N ALA A 43 11.76 14.55 -5.63
CA ALA A 43 11.44 13.25 -5.05
C ALA A 43 11.88 12.10 -5.98
N SER A 44 12.39 11.02 -5.40
CA SER A 44 12.61 9.75 -6.09
C SER A 44 11.32 9.18 -6.65
N GLU A 45 11.44 8.28 -7.62
CA GLU A 45 10.30 7.55 -8.15
C GLU A 45 9.58 6.78 -7.03
N LYS A 46 10.34 6.18 -6.11
CA LYS A 46 9.82 5.50 -4.93
C LYS A 46 9.06 6.44 -4.00
N GLU A 47 9.67 7.56 -3.60
CA GLU A 47 9.04 8.57 -2.75
C GLU A 47 7.75 9.13 -3.37
N HIS A 48 7.75 9.34 -4.69
CA HIS A 48 6.55 9.79 -5.41
C HIS A 48 5.44 8.72 -5.36
N GLU A 49 5.78 7.47 -5.65
CA GLU A 49 4.82 6.35 -5.61
C GLU A 49 4.29 6.11 -4.19
N GLU A 50 5.16 6.18 -3.17
CA GLU A 50 4.80 6.14 -1.75
C GLU A 50 3.75 7.19 -1.40
N HIS A 51 4.01 8.47 -1.70
CA HIS A 51 3.06 9.54 -1.39
C HIS A 51 1.74 9.39 -2.15
N VAL A 52 1.78 9.00 -3.42
CA VAL A 52 0.56 8.80 -4.21
C VAL A 52 -0.28 7.63 -3.65
N CYS A 53 0.36 6.51 -3.34
CA CYS A 53 -0.30 5.36 -2.72
C CYS A 53 -0.84 5.70 -1.33
N SER A 54 -0.11 6.47 -0.52
CA SER A 54 -0.57 6.91 0.80
C SER A 54 -1.81 7.80 0.71
N ILE A 55 -1.84 8.73 -0.26
CA ILE A 55 -3.02 9.54 -0.55
C ILE A 55 -4.21 8.66 -0.96
N LEU A 56 -4.02 7.70 -1.88
CA LEU A 56 -5.09 6.80 -2.32
C LEU A 56 -5.61 5.91 -1.18
N ALA A 57 -4.72 5.38 -0.35
CA ALA A 57 -5.07 4.61 0.83
C ALA A 57 -5.91 5.47 1.81
N SER A 58 -5.48 6.70 2.06
CA SER A 58 -6.20 7.66 2.92
C SER A 58 -7.60 8.00 2.36
N LEU A 59 -7.71 8.20 1.04
CA LEU A 59 -9.01 8.43 0.39
C LEU A 59 -9.93 7.20 0.51
N LEU A 60 -9.42 5.98 0.29
CA LEU A 60 -10.19 4.76 0.46
C LEU A 60 -10.61 4.55 1.93
N ARG A 61 -9.74 4.84 2.89
CA ARG A 61 -10.07 4.74 4.31
C ARG A 61 -11.20 5.71 4.68
N ASN A 62 -11.10 6.97 4.26
CA ASN A 62 -11.88 8.07 4.81
C ASN A 62 -13.14 8.42 4.02
N LEU A 63 -13.15 8.27 2.70
CA LEU A 63 -14.29 8.70 1.88
C LEU A 63 -15.52 7.83 2.11
N ARG A 64 -16.68 8.48 2.11
CA ARG A 64 -18.00 7.86 2.19
C ARG A 64 -18.90 8.34 1.04
N SER A 65 -20.04 7.67 0.87
CA SER A 65 -21.13 8.11 -0.01
C SER A 65 -20.66 8.49 -1.44
N GLN A 66 -21.07 9.66 -1.94
CA GLN A 66 -20.86 10.07 -3.33
C GLN A 66 -19.37 10.21 -3.70
N GLN A 67 -18.54 10.76 -2.81
CA GLN A 67 -17.10 10.91 -3.04
C GLN A 67 -16.40 9.54 -3.10
N ARG A 68 -16.81 8.59 -2.26
CA ARG A 68 -16.32 7.19 -2.33
C ARG A 68 -16.69 6.55 -3.67
N THR A 69 -17.94 6.68 -4.11
CA THR A 69 -18.38 6.14 -5.41
C THR A 69 -17.57 6.74 -6.55
N ARG A 70 -17.31 8.07 -6.52
CA ARG A 70 -16.48 8.74 -7.53
C ARG A 70 -15.04 8.20 -7.55
N LEU A 71 -14.44 7.92 -6.39
CA LEU A 71 -13.13 7.30 -6.30
C LEU A 71 -13.14 5.87 -6.88
N LEU A 72 -14.10 5.04 -6.48
CA LEU A 72 -14.19 3.65 -6.95
C LEU A 72 -14.41 3.57 -8.47
N ASN A 73 -15.20 4.48 -9.05
CA ASN A 73 -15.37 4.57 -10.51
C ASN A 73 -14.06 4.84 -11.25
N LYS A 74 -13.06 5.49 -10.62
CA LYS A 74 -11.73 5.64 -11.25
C LYS A 74 -11.06 4.30 -11.50
N PHE A 75 -11.34 3.29 -10.67
CA PHE A 75 -10.78 1.94 -10.81
C PHE A 75 -11.52 1.07 -11.84
N THR A 76 -12.68 1.50 -12.35
CA THR A 76 -13.43 0.78 -13.41
C THR A 76 -13.29 1.41 -14.79
N GLU A 77 -12.88 2.68 -14.86
CA GLU A 77 -12.59 3.40 -16.10
C GLU A 77 -11.56 2.68 -16.98
N ASN A 78 -11.74 2.77 -18.30
CA ASN A 78 -10.81 2.27 -19.32
C ASN A 78 -10.41 0.80 -19.09
N ASP A 79 -11.42 -0.06 -18.93
CA ASP A 79 -11.24 -1.49 -18.65
C ASP A 79 -10.39 -1.78 -17.41
N SER A 80 -10.62 -0.99 -16.35
CA SER A 80 -9.87 -1.08 -15.09
C SER A 80 -8.35 -0.83 -15.22
N GLU A 81 -7.91 0.07 -16.11
CA GLU A 81 -6.47 0.35 -16.32
C GLU A 81 -5.74 0.76 -15.01
N LYS A 82 -6.46 1.32 -14.03
CA LYS A 82 -5.92 1.69 -12.71
C LYS A 82 -5.64 0.45 -11.86
N VAL A 83 -6.45 -0.60 -12.00
CA VAL A 83 -6.19 -1.91 -11.38
C VAL A 83 -4.95 -2.53 -12.02
N ASP A 84 -4.80 -2.42 -13.34
CA ASP A 84 -3.60 -2.89 -14.04
C ASP A 84 -2.34 -2.18 -13.52
N ARG A 85 -2.39 -0.85 -13.39
CA ARG A 85 -1.30 -0.07 -12.79
C ARG A 85 -1.03 -0.45 -11.33
N LEU A 86 -2.06 -0.68 -10.53
CA LEU A 86 -1.91 -1.13 -9.14
C LEU A 86 -1.18 -2.47 -9.08
N MET A 87 -1.54 -3.41 -9.95
CA MET A 87 -0.91 -4.72 -10.02
C MET A 87 0.53 -4.65 -10.54
N GLU A 88 0.82 -3.78 -11.51
CA GLU A 88 2.19 -3.51 -11.97
C GLU A 88 3.08 -3.04 -10.80
N LEU A 89 2.60 -2.06 -10.02
CA LEU A 89 3.28 -1.58 -8.83
C LEU A 89 3.44 -2.67 -7.76
N TYR A 90 2.40 -3.49 -7.54
CA TYR A 90 2.45 -4.61 -6.62
C TYR A 90 3.60 -5.57 -6.96
N PHE A 91 3.73 -5.99 -8.22
CA PHE A 91 4.83 -6.89 -8.62
C PHE A 91 6.20 -6.21 -8.55
N LYS A 92 6.31 -4.94 -8.97
CA LYS A 92 7.56 -4.17 -8.86
C LYS A 92 8.11 -4.19 -7.44
N TYR A 93 7.27 -3.88 -6.44
CA TYR A 93 7.70 -3.81 -5.05
C TYR A 93 7.76 -5.17 -4.35
N LEU A 94 6.91 -6.13 -4.75
CA LEU A 94 7.02 -7.50 -4.26
C LEU A 94 8.34 -8.15 -4.67
N ASP A 95 8.77 -7.99 -5.92
CA ASP A 95 10.04 -8.53 -6.42
C ASP A 95 11.23 -7.91 -5.67
N ALA A 96 11.23 -6.59 -5.50
CA ALA A 96 12.25 -5.89 -4.71
C ALA A 96 12.31 -6.39 -3.27
N MET A 97 11.14 -6.63 -2.67
CA MET A 97 11.03 -7.12 -1.30
C MET A 97 11.54 -8.55 -1.16
N GLN A 98 11.17 -9.44 -2.07
CA GLN A 98 11.67 -10.83 -2.07
C GLN A 98 13.18 -10.91 -2.19
N VAL A 99 13.80 -10.02 -2.98
CA VAL A 99 15.27 -9.94 -3.08
C VAL A 99 15.89 -9.49 -1.75
N ALA A 100 15.31 -8.49 -1.10
CA ALA A 100 15.79 -7.99 0.19
C ALA A 100 15.63 -9.06 1.29
N ASP A 101 14.45 -9.69 1.40
CA ASP A 101 14.16 -10.73 2.38
C ASP A 101 15.08 -11.94 2.20
N LYS A 102 15.33 -12.39 0.95
CA LYS A 102 16.27 -13.49 0.69
C LYS A 102 17.70 -13.16 1.14
N LYS A 103 18.12 -11.90 0.98
CA LYS A 103 19.45 -11.45 1.42
C LYS A 103 19.52 -11.44 2.96
N ILE A 104 18.49 -10.90 3.61
CA ILE A 104 18.36 -10.87 5.07
C ILE A 104 18.38 -12.30 5.63
N GLU A 105 17.60 -13.23 5.08
CA GLU A 105 17.58 -14.62 5.56
C GLU A 105 18.93 -15.33 5.39
N GLY A 106 19.65 -15.05 4.29
CA GLY A 106 21.02 -15.55 4.12
C GLY A 106 21.97 -15.02 5.20
N GLU A 107 21.88 -13.74 5.53
CA GLU A 107 22.67 -13.10 6.60
C GLU A 107 22.30 -13.67 7.97
N LYS A 108 21.00 -13.81 8.30
CA LYS A 108 20.53 -14.47 9.53
C LYS A 108 21.11 -15.88 9.68
N HIS A 109 21.08 -16.68 8.62
CA HIS A 109 21.70 -18.01 8.63
C HIS A 109 23.21 -17.96 8.86
N ASP A 110 23.91 -16.99 8.29
CA ASP A 110 25.35 -16.84 8.47
C ASP A 110 25.72 -16.40 9.90
N MET A 111 24.95 -15.47 10.48
CA MET A 111 25.11 -15.04 11.88
C MET A 111 24.95 -16.21 12.84
N VAL A 112 23.89 -17.02 12.66
CA VAL A 112 23.67 -18.23 13.46
C VAL A 112 24.84 -19.21 13.33
N ARG A 113 25.40 -19.39 12.12
CA ARG A 113 26.58 -20.24 11.91
C ARG A 113 27.84 -19.70 12.58
N ARG A 114 27.98 -18.38 12.72
CA ARG A 114 29.08 -17.73 13.43
C ARG A 114 28.88 -17.65 14.95
N GLY A 115 27.71 -18.05 15.46
CA GLY A 115 27.36 -17.94 16.87
C GLY A 115 27.03 -16.51 17.30
N GLU A 116 26.70 -15.64 16.35
CA GLU A 116 26.23 -14.28 16.62
C GLU A 116 24.76 -14.31 17.06
N ILE A 117 24.42 -13.45 18.01
CA ILE A 117 23.04 -13.27 18.49
C ILE A 117 22.36 -12.27 17.57
N ILE A 118 21.16 -12.60 17.10
CA ILE A 118 20.27 -11.64 16.44
C ILE A 118 19.51 -10.93 17.56
N ASP A 119 19.94 -9.71 17.87
CA ASP A 119 19.33 -8.83 18.86
C ASP A 119 18.38 -7.82 18.20
N ASP A 120 17.78 -6.96 19.02
CA ASP A 120 16.80 -5.97 18.58
C ASP A 120 17.41 -4.95 17.60
N ASP A 121 18.66 -4.54 17.81
CA ASP A 121 19.40 -3.62 16.92
C ASP A 121 19.59 -4.25 15.53
N THR A 122 19.90 -5.55 15.48
CA THR A 122 20.02 -6.30 14.23
C THR A 122 18.68 -6.39 13.49
N GLU A 123 17.58 -6.66 14.20
CA GLU A 123 16.24 -6.69 13.58
C GLU A 123 15.80 -5.31 13.09
N GLU A 124 16.17 -4.23 13.78
CA GLU A 124 15.94 -2.85 13.30
C GLU A 124 16.70 -2.57 12.00
N GLU A 125 17.96 -3.00 11.87
CA GLU A 125 18.72 -2.87 10.61
C GLU A 125 18.02 -3.63 9.47
N PHE A 126 17.56 -4.85 9.72
CA PHE A 126 16.82 -5.62 8.72
C PHE A 126 15.51 -4.93 8.33
N TYR A 127 14.78 -4.37 9.29
CA TYR A 127 13.57 -3.60 9.02
C TYR A 127 13.84 -2.36 8.16
N LEU A 128 14.87 -1.59 8.47
CA LEU A 128 15.30 -0.43 7.66
C LEU A 128 15.63 -0.83 6.22
N ARG A 129 16.29 -1.97 6.02
CA ARG A 129 16.57 -2.50 4.68
C ARG A 129 15.31 -2.91 3.91
N ARG A 130 14.28 -3.42 4.60
CA ARG A 130 12.96 -3.71 4.01
C ARG A 130 12.25 -2.41 3.61
N LEU A 131 12.32 -1.35 4.44
CA LEU A 131 11.81 -0.02 4.09
C LEU A 131 12.53 0.57 2.87
N ASP A 132 13.86 0.43 2.79
CA ASP A 132 14.64 0.86 1.64
C ASP A 132 14.22 0.14 0.36
N ALA A 133 13.90 -1.15 0.45
CA ALA A 133 13.36 -1.97 -0.64
C ALA A 133 11.90 -1.63 -1.01
N GLY A 134 11.20 -0.82 -0.22
CA GLY A 134 9.84 -0.35 -0.51
C GLY A 134 8.73 -1.11 0.22
N LEU A 135 9.00 -1.64 1.42
CA LEU A 135 7.98 -2.29 2.26
C LEU A 135 6.74 -1.42 2.45
N PHE A 136 6.93 -0.13 2.77
CA PHE A 136 5.82 0.77 3.06
C PHE A 136 4.88 0.97 1.86
N VAL A 137 5.43 1.25 0.67
CA VAL A 137 4.61 1.35 -0.55
C VAL A 137 3.95 0.02 -0.92
N LEU A 138 4.62 -1.12 -0.72
CA LEU A 138 4.02 -2.43 -0.94
C LEU A 138 2.80 -2.65 -0.03
N GLN A 139 2.92 -2.33 1.26
CA GLN A 139 1.82 -2.43 2.22
C GLN A 139 0.64 -1.54 1.83
N LEU A 140 0.90 -0.30 1.40
CA LEU A 140 -0.15 0.61 0.91
C LEU A 140 -0.84 0.08 -0.35
N ILE A 141 -0.08 -0.49 -1.30
CA ILE A 141 -0.63 -1.12 -2.50
C ILE A 141 -1.52 -2.30 -2.14
N CYS A 142 -1.07 -3.17 -1.24
CA CYS A 142 -1.87 -4.31 -0.77
C CYS A 142 -3.14 -3.82 -0.05
N TYR A 143 -3.05 -2.80 0.79
CA TYR A 143 -4.19 -2.19 1.45
C TYR A 143 -5.21 -1.61 0.44
N ILE A 144 -4.75 -0.85 -0.55
CA ILE A 144 -5.60 -0.34 -1.64
C ILE A 144 -6.28 -1.51 -2.35
N MET A 145 -5.54 -2.56 -2.70
CA MET A 145 -6.04 -3.75 -3.40
C MET A 145 -7.17 -4.42 -2.60
N ALA A 146 -6.99 -4.56 -1.28
CA ALA A 146 -8.01 -5.10 -0.39
C ALA A 146 -9.24 -4.20 -0.33
N GLU A 147 -9.09 -2.89 -0.10
CA GLU A 147 -10.21 -1.94 -0.04
C GLU A 147 -11.07 -1.94 -1.32
N ILE A 148 -10.44 -1.88 -2.50
CA ILE A 148 -11.19 -1.83 -3.76
C ILE A 148 -11.85 -3.16 -4.12
N SER A 149 -11.26 -4.29 -3.71
CA SER A 149 -11.85 -5.62 -3.94
C SER A 149 -13.05 -5.88 -3.02
N ASN A 150 -13.06 -5.25 -1.85
CA ASN A 150 -14.17 -5.25 -0.89
C ASN A 150 -15.29 -4.26 -1.24
N ALA A 151 -15.14 -3.47 -2.31
CA ALA A 151 -16.10 -2.43 -2.67
C ALA A 151 -17.42 -2.95 -3.28
N GLY A 152 -17.59 -4.28 -3.40
CA GLY A 152 -18.77 -4.89 -4.01
C GLY A 152 -18.84 -4.74 -5.54
N ILE A 153 -17.71 -4.45 -6.20
CA ILE A 153 -17.62 -4.27 -7.66
C ILE A 153 -16.96 -5.49 -8.28
N PRO A 154 -17.71 -6.41 -8.94
CA PRO A 154 -17.15 -7.66 -9.45
C PRO A 154 -16.03 -7.48 -10.47
N GLN A 155 -16.11 -6.45 -11.31
CA GLN A 155 -15.10 -6.14 -12.34
C GLN A 155 -13.70 -5.95 -11.73
N ILE A 156 -13.58 -5.17 -10.65
CA ILE A 156 -12.31 -4.90 -9.98
C ILE A 156 -11.76 -6.19 -9.37
N ARG A 157 -12.59 -6.90 -8.59
CA ARG A 157 -12.18 -8.13 -7.91
C ARG A 157 -11.74 -9.20 -8.91
N GLN A 158 -12.50 -9.40 -9.98
CA GLN A 158 -12.14 -10.35 -11.04
C GLN A 158 -10.81 -9.98 -11.69
N ARG A 159 -10.55 -8.70 -11.96
CA ARG A 159 -9.30 -8.24 -12.56
C ARG A 159 -8.09 -8.49 -11.66
N VAL A 160 -8.21 -8.21 -10.36
CA VAL A 160 -7.14 -8.50 -9.37
C VAL A 160 -6.80 -9.99 -9.36
N HIS A 161 -7.79 -10.87 -9.19
CA HIS A 161 -7.54 -12.33 -9.18
C HIS A 161 -6.99 -12.83 -10.52
N GLN A 162 -7.50 -12.33 -11.64
CA GLN A 162 -7.03 -12.69 -12.97
C GLN A 162 -5.53 -12.39 -13.10
N ILE A 163 -5.09 -11.20 -12.71
CA ILE A 163 -3.68 -10.80 -12.82
C ILE A 163 -2.78 -11.59 -11.86
N LEU A 164 -3.22 -11.80 -10.61
CA LEU A 164 -2.49 -12.63 -9.64
C LEU A 164 -2.23 -14.04 -10.20
N ASN A 165 -3.29 -14.68 -10.73
CA ASN A 165 -3.20 -16.02 -11.30
C ASN A 165 -2.30 -16.08 -12.54
N MET A 166 -2.41 -15.12 -13.46
CA MET A 166 -1.57 -15.08 -14.67
C MET A 166 -0.08 -14.92 -14.37
N ARG A 167 0.27 -14.25 -13.26
CA ARG A 167 1.66 -14.00 -12.84
C ARG A 167 2.18 -15.01 -11.81
N GLY A 168 1.38 -16.01 -11.44
CA GLY A 168 1.77 -17.04 -10.46
C GLY A 168 1.86 -16.56 -9.01
N SER A 169 1.31 -15.38 -8.69
CA SER A 169 1.26 -14.87 -7.31
C SER A 169 -0.02 -15.31 -6.60
N SER A 170 0.06 -15.44 -5.28
CA SER A 170 -1.08 -15.88 -4.46
C SER A 170 -1.67 -14.74 -3.67
N ILE A 171 -3.01 -14.74 -3.55
CA ILE A 171 -3.75 -13.88 -2.61
C ILE A 171 -3.26 -14.04 -1.15
N LYS A 172 -2.66 -15.20 -0.82
CA LYS A 172 -2.08 -15.48 0.49
C LYS A 172 -0.90 -14.55 0.82
N ILE A 173 -0.11 -14.18 -0.18
CA ILE A 173 1.02 -13.26 -0.02
C ILE A 173 0.50 -11.87 0.35
N VAL A 174 -0.51 -11.39 -0.38
CA VAL A 174 -1.18 -10.10 -0.09
C VAL A 174 -1.77 -10.11 1.32
N ARG A 175 -2.46 -11.19 1.71
CA ARG A 175 -3.01 -11.36 3.07
C ARG A 175 -1.92 -11.30 4.14
N HIS A 176 -0.76 -11.91 3.90
CA HIS A 176 0.36 -11.89 4.85
C HIS A 176 0.91 -10.47 5.05
N ILE A 177 1.15 -9.74 3.95
CA ILE A 177 1.63 -8.35 3.98
C ILE A 177 0.64 -7.43 4.72
N ILE A 178 -0.67 -7.60 4.50
CA ILE A 178 -1.69 -6.78 5.17
C ILE A 178 -1.77 -7.09 6.67
N LYS A 179 -1.57 -8.34 7.08
CA LYS A 179 -1.52 -8.69 8.52
C LYS A 179 -0.33 -8.04 9.19
N GLU A 180 0.85 -8.12 8.59
CA GLU A 180 2.05 -7.44 9.09
C GLU A 180 1.83 -5.92 9.16
N TYR A 181 1.19 -5.33 8.15
CA TYR A 181 0.82 -3.91 8.17
C TYR A 181 -0.13 -3.57 9.33
N ALA A 182 -1.13 -4.42 9.59
CA ALA A 182 -2.10 -4.21 10.66
C ALA A 182 -1.49 -4.37 12.06
N GLU A 183 -0.47 -5.21 12.23
CA GLU A 183 0.26 -5.39 13.49
C GLU A 183 1.08 -4.15 13.86
N ASN A 184 1.59 -3.43 12.86
CA ASN A 184 2.42 -2.24 13.05
C ASN A 184 1.65 -0.91 12.91
N ILE A 185 0.32 -0.94 12.80
CA ILE A 185 -0.46 0.29 12.64
C ILE A 185 -0.66 1.02 13.96
N GLY A 186 -0.66 2.35 13.93
CA GLY A 186 -1.12 3.16 15.05
C GLY A 186 -0.07 3.46 16.12
N ASP A 187 1.21 3.24 15.85
CA ASP A 187 2.30 3.69 16.72
C ASP A 187 2.14 5.17 17.09
N GLY A 188 1.99 5.44 18.40
CA GLY A 188 1.77 6.78 18.94
C GLY A 188 0.30 7.22 19.10
N LYS A 189 -0.68 6.36 18.83
CA LYS A 189 -2.11 6.61 19.16
C LYS A 189 -2.54 5.77 20.39
N ASN A 190 -3.75 6.00 20.89
CA ASN A 190 -4.36 5.23 21.99
C ASN A 190 -4.45 3.73 21.60
N PRO A 191 -4.14 2.78 22.51
CA PRO A 191 -4.34 1.34 22.30
C PRO A 191 -5.72 0.94 21.73
N GLU A 192 -6.81 1.58 22.17
CA GLU A 192 -8.17 1.32 21.67
C GLU A 192 -8.31 1.69 20.18
N PHE A 193 -7.63 2.76 19.76
CA PHE A 193 -7.61 3.15 18.35
C PHE A 193 -6.82 2.15 17.51
N GLN A 194 -5.68 1.68 18.03
CA GLN A 194 -4.86 0.67 17.38
C GLN A 194 -5.64 -0.64 17.20
N GLU A 195 -6.30 -1.14 18.25
CA GLU A 195 -7.11 -2.36 18.18
C GLU A 195 -8.28 -2.21 17.18
N SER A 196 -8.97 -1.06 17.21
CA SER A 196 -10.05 -0.78 16.26
C SER A 196 -9.57 -0.74 14.81
N GLU A 197 -8.43 -0.12 14.52
CA GLU A 197 -7.89 -0.05 13.16
C GLU A 197 -7.36 -1.40 12.70
N GLN A 198 -6.67 -2.15 13.59
CA GLN A 198 -6.20 -3.49 13.29
C GLN A 198 -7.38 -4.40 12.93
N LYS A 199 -8.46 -4.38 13.73
CA LYS A 199 -9.68 -5.15 13.44
C LYS A 199 -10.28 -4.77 12.09
N ARG A 200 -10.43 -3.47 11.81
CA ARG A 200 -10.96 -2.96 10.54
C ARG A 200 -10.16 -3.46 9.33
N ILE A 201 -8.82 -3.46 9.43
CA ILE A 201 -7.95 -3.91 8.34
C ILE A 201 -8.02 -5.42 8.16
N VAL A 202 -8.06 -6.18 9.25
CA VAL A 202 -8.18 -7.65 9.20
C VAL A 202 -9.53 -8.09 8.62
N GLU A 203 -10.62 -7.38 8.92
CA GLU A 203 -11.95 -7.63 8.34
C GLU A 203 -11.96 -7.50 6.81
N LEU A 204 -11.13 -6.61 6.23
CA LEU A 204 -10.97 -6.53 4.77
C LEU A 204 -10.46 -7.84 4.17
N LEU A 205 -9.73 -8.66 4.93
CA LEU A 205 -9.18 -9.92 4.45
C LEU A 205 -10.18 -11.06 4.44
N GLU A 206 -11.34 -10.94 5.09
CA GLU A 206 -12.34 -12.03 5.12
C GLU A 206 -13.02 -12.19 3.76
N ASN A 207 -13.30 -11.07 3.09
CA ASN A 207 -14.03 -11.02 1.82
C ASN A 207 -13.11 -10.83 0.59
N PHE A 208 -11.78 -10.94 0.81
CA PHE A 208 -10.72 -10.75 -0.19
C PHE A 208 -10.31 -12.05 -0.93
#